data_AF-A0A821YNR8-F1
#
_entry.id   AF-A0A821YNR8-F1
#
_cell.length_a   1.000
_cell.length_b   1.000
_cell.length_c   1.000
_cell.angle_alpha   90.00
_cell.angle_beta   90.00
_cell.angle_gamma   90.00
#
_symmetry.space_group_name_H-M   'P 1'
#
loop_
_entity.id
_entity.type
_entity.pdbx_description
1 polymer ?
#
loop_
_entity_poly.entity_id
_entity_poly.type
_entity_poly.pdbx_seq_one_letter_code
_entity_poly.pdbx_strand_id
1 'polypeptide(L)' 'MEVPPNTAKNRALRDNIFVLLACIVNRIPLFLCGKPGSSKSSAVQILISNLKGKKSTDSYFQTLPELVAVSFQGS' A
#
# COMPACT_ATOMS: atom_id res chain seq x y z
N MET A 1 -1.25 0.26 11.72
CA MET A 1 -1.66 0.53 10.33
C MET A 1 -3.11 0.95 10.36
N GLU A 2 -3.40 2.17 9.94
CA GLU A 2 -4.78 2.65 9.80
C GLU A 2 -5.38 2.09 8.52
N VAL A 3 -6.49 1.36 8.68
CA VAL A 3 -7.26 0.80 7.58
C VAL A 3 -8.64 1.45 7.61
N PRO A 4 -9.15 1.96 6.47
CA PRO A 4 -10.46 2.60 6.43
C PRO A 4 -11.56 1.70 7.01
N PRO A 5 -12.57 2.27 7.68
CA PRO A 5 -13.72 1.50 8.16
C PRO A 5 -14.39 0.77 6.98
N ASN A 6 -15.00 -0.38 7.27
CA ASN A 6 -15.65 -1.24 6.27
C ASN A 6 -14.71 -1.83 5.19
N THR A 7 -13.39 -1.80 5.40
CA THR A 7 -12.45 -2.51 4.54
C THR A 7 -12.50 -4.01 4.82
N ALA A 8 -12.73 -4.82 3.78
CA ALA A 8 -12.66 -6.27 3.88
C ALA A 8 -11.23 -6.74 4.19
N LYS A 9 -11.01 -7.28 5.39
CA LYS A 9 -9.72 -7.83 5.84
C LYS A 9 -9.49 -9.25 5.29
N ASN A 10 -9.44 -9.37 3.97
CA ASN A 10 -9.25 -10.65 3.30
C ASN A 10 -7.77 -10.95 3.02
N ARG A 11 -7.48 -12.19 2.61
CA ARG A 11 -6.12 -12.62 2.25
C ARG A 11 -5.56 -11.79 1.08
N ALA A 12 -6.35 -11.51 0.04
CA ALA A 12 -5.90 -10.77 -1.13
C ALA A 12 -5.38 -9.36 -0.77
N LEU A 13 -6.06 -8.65 0.14
CA LEU A 13 -5.63 -7.35 0.63
C LEU A 13 -4.31 -7.45 1.37
N ARG A 14 -4.18 -8.44 2.28
CA ARG A 14 -2.95 -8.67 3.04
C ARG A 14 -1.77 -8.98 2.12
N ASP A 15 -1.96 -9.87 1.15
CA ASP A 15 -0.90 -10.28 0.22
C ASP A 15 -0.46 -9.10 -0.66
N ASN A 16 -1.41 -8.31 -1.17
CA ASN A 16 -1.11 -7.10 -1.94
C ASN A 16 -0.34 -6.07 -1.10
N ILE A 17 -0.76 -5.81 0.14
CA ILE A 17 -0.05 -4.88 1.05
C ILE A 17 1.36 -5.36 1.32
N PHE A 18 1.55 -6.66 1.59
CA PHE A 18 2.85 -7.23 1.90
C PHE A 18 3.83 -7.07 0.73
N VAL A 19 3.42 -7.48 -0.48
CA VAL A 19 4.29 -7.39 -1.66
C VAL A 19 4.56 -5.95 -2.05
N LEU A 20 3.55 -5.07 -2.00
CA LEU A 20 3.74 -3.63 -2.27
C LEU A 20 4.73 -3.01 -1.29
N LEU A 21 4.58 -3.25 0.01
CA LEU A 21 5.46 -2.69 1.02
C LEU A 21 6.91 -3.14 0.80
N ALA A 22 7.12 -4.45 0.60
CA ALA A 22 8.45 -5.01 0.34
C ALA A 22 9.08 -4.40 -0.92
N CYS A 23 8.33 -4.32 -2.02
CA CYS A 23 8.81 -3.75 -3.28
C CYS A 23 9.10 -2.26 -3.18
N ILE A 24 8.24 -1.47 -2.52
CA ILE A 24 8.43 -0.02 -2.35
C ILE A 24 9.69 0.28 -1.54
N VAL A 25 9.88 -0.38 -0.40
CA VAL A 25 11.04 -0.16 0.49
C VAL A 25 12.34 -0.55 -0.20
N ASN A 26 12.33 -1.60 -1.02
CA ASN A 26 13.51 -2.08 -1.74
C ASN A 26 13.67 -1.48 -3.15
N ARG A 27 12.77 -0.57 -3.57
CA ARG A 27 12.74 0.02 -4.93
C ARG A 27 12.69 -1.01 -6.06
N ILE A 28 11.94 -2.09 -5.86
CA ILE A 28 11.73 -3.15 -6.85
C ILE A 28 10.47 -2.82 -7.66
N PRO A 29 10.54 -2.73 -9.00
CA PRO A 29 9.36 -2.58 -9.84
C PRO A 29 8.37 -3.72 -9.62
N LEU A 30 7.09 -3.39 -9.44
CA LEU A 30 6.02 -4.36 -9.15
C LEU A 30 4.85 -4.17 -10.12
N PHE A 31 4.40 -5.29 -10.69
CA PHE A 31 3.18 -5.36 -11.49
C PHE A 31 2.10 -6.08 -10.70
N LEU A 32 0.95 -5.43 -10.48
CA LEU A 32 -0.20 -6.00 -9.79
C LEU A 32 -1.32 -6.33 -10.78
N CYS A 33 -1.46 -7.61 -11.12
CA CYS A 33 -2.48 -8.11 -12.04
C CYS A 33 -3.56 -8.91 -11.30
N GLY A 34 -4.81 -8.82 -11.75
CA GLY A 34 -5.91 -9.63 -11.22
C GLY A 34 -7.30 -9.07 -11.53
N LYS A 35 -8.35 -9.84 -11.27
CA LYS A 35 -9.75 -9.46 -11.52
C LYS A 35 -10.15 -8.15 -10.81
N PRO A 36 -11.08 -7.35 -11.36
CA PRO A 36 -11.68 -6.23 -10.64
C PRO A 36 -12.18 -6.66 -9.25
N GLY A 37 -12.03 -5.79 -8.24
CA GLY A 37 -12.41 -6.12 -6.86
C GLY A 37 -11.41 -6.97 -6.06
N SER A 38 -10.26 -7.36 -6.62
CA SER A 38 -9.25 -8.16 -5.91
C SER A 38 -8.33 -7.37 -4.95
N SER A 39 -8.85 -6.28 -4.35
CA SER A 39 -8.17 -5.47 -3.32
C SER A 39 -6.82 -4.83 -3.72
N LYS A 40 -6.53 -4.70 -5.02
CA LYS A 40 -5.25 -4.13 -5.52
C LYS A 40 -5.15 -2.63 -5.26
N SER A 41 -6.08 -1.84 -5.81
CA SER A 41 -6.08 -0.38 -5.64
C SER A 41 -6.27 0.02 -4.18
N SER A 42 -7.07 -0.72 -3.41
CA SER A 42 -7.23 -0.49 -1.97
C SER A 42 -5.93 -0.67 -1.20
N ALA A 43 -5.12 -1.70 -1.52
CA ALA A 43 -3.82 -1.91 -0.90
C ALA A 43 -2.86 -0.74 -1.18
N VAL A 44 -2.83 -0.23 -2.42
CA VAL A 44 -2.05 0.95 -2.80
C VAL A 44 -2.44 2.16 -1.96
N GLN A 45 -3.74 2.45 -1.86
CA GLN A 45 -4.24 3.60 -1.09
C GLN A 45 -3.93 3.49 0.41
N ILE A 46 -4.03 2.29 0.99
CA ILE A 46 -3.67 2.06 2.40
C ILE A 46 -2.18 2.33 2.63
N LEU A 47 -1.30 1.90 1.73
CA LEU A 47 0.13 2.18 1.88
C LEU A 47 0.44 3.66 1.73
N ILE A 48 -0.16 4.36 0.76
CA ILE A 48 -0.02 5.81 0.60
C ILE A 48 -0.45 6.56 1.87
N SER A 49 -1.54 6.14 2.51
CA SER A 49 -2.03 6.81 3.73
C SER A 49 -1.19 6.52 4.98
N ASN A 50 -0.46 5.40 5.01
CA ASN A 50 0.31 4.95 6.18
C ASN A 50 1.82 5.25 6.09
N LEU A 51 2.43 5.22 4.91
CA LEU A 51 3.88 5.44 4.70
C LEU A 51 4.20 6.94 4.70
N LYS A 52 3.99 7.60 5.84
CA LYS A 52 4.25 9.03 6.05
C LYS A 52 5.60 9.31 6.72
N GLY A 53 6.49 8.30 6.77
CA GLY A 53 7.72 8.35 7.54
C GLY A 53 7.47 8.79 8.99
N LYS A 54 8.29 9.71 9.51
CA LYS A 54 8.16 10.24 10.89
C LYS A 54 6.79 10.82 11.24
N LYS A 55 5.97 11.20 10.25
CA LYS A 55 4.62 11.74 10.46
C LYS A 55 3.55 10.64 10.55
N SER A 56 3.92 9.37 10.42
CA SER A 56 2.98 8.25 10.56
C SER A 56 2.53 8.10 12.01
N THR A 57 1.29 7.64 12.22
CA THR A 57 0.74 7.34 13.56
C THR A 57 1.25 6.00 14.10
N ASP A 58 1.76 5.14 13.22
CA ASP A 58 2.27 3.81 13.55
C ASP A 58 3.80 3.83 13.71
N SER A 59 4.29 3.29 14.83
CA SER A 59 5.72 3.27 15.16
C SER A 59 6.57 2.51 14.13
N TYR A 60 6.04 1.47 13.49
CA TYR A 60 6.76 0.75 12.45
C TYR A 60 6.90 1.60 11.18
N PHE A 61 5.82 2.25 10.72
CA PHE A 61 5.89 3.12 9.55
C PHE A 61 6.72 4.39 9.78
N GLN A 62 6.92 4.82 11.03
CA GLN A 62 7.87 5.88 11.37
C GLN A 62 9.34 5.52 11.08
N THR A 63 9.68 4.22 11.10
CA THR A 63 11.03 3.74 10.75
C THR A 63 11.28 3.61 9.24
N LEU A 64 10.20 3.72 8.44
CA LEU A 64 10.24 3.54 6.99
C LEU A 64 10.30 4.91 6.26
N PRO A 65 10.74 4.95 5.00
CA PRO A 65 10.74 6.17 4.20
C PRO A 65 9.32 6.71 3.95
N GLU A 66 9.20 8.04 3.82
CA GLU A 66 7.97 8.70 3.37
C GLU A 66 7.71 8.38 1.89
N LEU A 67 6.49 7.94 1.58
CA LEU A 67 6.06 7.61 0.23
C LEU A 67 5.29 8.80 -0.38
N VAL A 68 5.83 9.34 -1.46
CA VAL A 68 5.14 10.34 -2.31
C VAL A 68 4.67 9.64 -3.57
N ALA A 69 3.35 9.48 -3.72
CA ALA A 69 2.77 8.82 -4.88
C ALA A 69 2.52 9.82 -6.02
N VAL A 70 2.96 9.44 -7.22
CA VAL A 70 2.60 10.11 -8.47
C VAL A 70 1.86 9.07 -9.32
N SER A 71 0.61 9.35 -9.68
CA SER A 71 -0.23 8.41 -10.43
C SER A 71 -0.34 8.82 -11.89
N PHE A 72 -0.28 7.82 -12.77
CA PHE A 72 -0.60 7.95 -14.20
C PHE A 72 -1.58 6.85 -14.57
N GLN A 73 -2.68 7.23 -15.22
CA GLN A 73 -3.65 6.28 -15.78
C GLN A 73 -3.45 6.23 -17.29
N GLY A 74 -3.07 5.06 -17.80
CA GLY A 74 -2.97 4.83 -19.24
C GLY A 74 -4.34 4.93 -19.91
N SER A 75 -4.34 5.44 -21.15
CA SER A 75 -5.49 5.50 -22.06
C SER A 75 -5.76 4.17 -22.75
#